data_AF-A0A0G0Z9H7-F1
#
_entry.id   AF-A0A0G0Z9H7-F1
#
_cell.length_a   1.000
_cell.length_b   1.000
_cell.length_c   1.000
_cell.angle_alpha   90.00
_cell.angle_beta   90.00
_cell.angle_gamma   90.00
#
_symmetry.space_group_name_H-M   'P 1'
#
loop_
_entity.id
_entity.type
_entity.pdbx_description
1 polymer ?
#
loop_
_entity_poly.entity_id
_entity_poly.type
_entity_poly.pdbx_seq_one_letter_code
_entity_poly.pdbx_strand_id
1 'polypeptide(L)'
;MSSFRDQYLKTGRQTIARDLKISNIMAVPQLIKVVINVSLGEALSNKKAVETVMNQISLITGQKPVATRARKDISTFKLRKGEIVGVKVTLR
;
A
#
# COMPACT_ATOMS: atom_id res chain seq x y z
N MET A 1 3.01 21.41 14.02
CA MET A 1 2.87 19.93 14.07
C MET A 1 4.19 19.32 13.68
N SER A 2 4.84 18.53 14.55
CA SER A 2 6.04 17.78 14.17
C SER A 2 5.65 16.67 13.19
N SER A 3 6.32 16.59 12.04
CA SER A 3 6.09 15.53 11.06
C SER A 3 6.52 14.18 11.66
N PHE A 4 5.88 13.08 11.24
CA PHE A 4 6.30 11.71 11.60
C PHE A 4 7.81 11.51 11.33
N ARG A 5 8.30 12.08 10.23
CA ARG A 5 9.73 12.05 9.88
C ARG A 5 10.60 12.68 10.97
N ASP A 6 10.18 13.80 11.55
CA ASP A 6 10.94 14.50 12.59
C ASP A 6 10.94 13.70 13.89
N GLN A 7 9.80 13.10 14.25
CA GLN A 7 9.69 12.23 15.42
C GLN A 7 10.59 10.99 15.27
N TYR A 8 10.58 10.36 14.10
CA TYR A 8 11.45 9.21 13.81
C TYR A 8 12.94 9.59 13.88
N LEU A 9 13.34 10.71 13.28
CA LEU A 9 14.76 11.13 13.25
C LEU A 9 15.29 11.53 14.63
N LYS A 10 14.48 12.21 15.44
CA LYS A 10 14.88 12.74 16.75
C LYS A 10 14.87 11.67 17.84
N THR A 11 13.79 10.90 17.96
CA THR A 11 13.59 9.97 19.09
C THR A 11 13.59 8.52 18.63
N GLY A 12 12.78 8.18 17.62
CA GLY A 12 12.56 6.79 17.19
C GLY A 12 13.85 6.06 16.80
N ARG A 13 14.70 6.69 15.98
CA ARG A 13 15.96 6.11 15.49
C ARG A 13 16.92 5.76 16.62
N GLN A 14 16.99 6.59 17.66
CA GLN A 14 17.89 6.37 18.80
C GLN A 14 17.38 5.24 19.69
N THR A 15 16.06 5.17 19.94
CA THR A 15 15.45 4.10 20.71
C THR A 15 15.66 2.75 20.01
N ILE A 16 15.36 2.67 18.71
CA ILE A 16 15.52 1.43 17.93
C ILE A 16 16.99 0.98 17.90
N ALA A 17 17.95 1.90 17.75
CA ALA A 17 19.36 1.56 17.76
C ALA A 17 19.82 0.97 19.10
N ARG A 18 19.32 1.50 20.22
CA ARG A 18 19.61 1.00 21.57
C ARG A 18 19.01 -0.39 21.80
N ASP A 19 17.73 -0.55 21.46
CA ASP A 19 16.99 -1.80 21.69
C ASP A 19 17.57 -2.95 20.85
N LEU A 20 17.93 -2.67 19.59
CA LEU A 20 18.50 -3.66 18.67
C LEU A 20 20.04 -3.75 18.75
N LYS A 21 20.68 -3.01 19.67
CA LYS A 21 22.14 -2.98 19.87
C LYS A 21 22.94 -2.76 18.57
N ILE A 22 22.45 -1.87 17.71
CA ILE A 22 23.05 -1.59 16.41
C ILE A 22 24.14 -0.52 16.59
N SER A 23 25.37 -0.82 16.20
CA SER A 23 26.51 0.11 16.25
C SER A 23 26.51 1.14 15.11
N ASN A 24 26.02 0.75 13.93
CA ASN A 24 25.95 1.61 12.76
C ASN A 24 24.58 2.29 12.63
N ILE A 25 24.54 3.62 12.73
CA ILE A 25 23.32 4.43 12.64
C ILE A 25 22.59 4.24 11.30
N MET A 26 23.32 3.95 10.22
CA MET A 26 22.74 3.71 8.90
C MET A 26 22.06 2.34 8.77
N ALA A 27 22.32 1.42 9.70
CA ALA A 27 21.69 0.10 9.74
C ALA A 27 20.34 0.10 10.49
N VAL A 28 19.92 1.24 11.06
CA VAL A 28 18.64 1.35 11.74
C VAL A 28 17.47 1.24 10.74
N PRO A 29 16.46 0.38 10.98
CA PRO A 29 15.33 0.18 10.07
C PRO A 29 14.55 1.46 9.78
N GLN A 30 14.26 1.72 8.50
CA GLN A 30 13.53 2.90 8.02
C GLN A 30 12.24 2.51 7.28
N LEU A 31 11.25 3.40 7.32
CA LEU A 31 10.03 3.25 6.51
C LEU A 31 10.34 3.65 5.06
N ILE A 32 10.37 2.66 4.15
CA ILE A 32 10.68 2.88 2.73
C ILE A 32 9.43 3.25 1.93
N LYS A 33 8.33 2.53 2.17
CA LYS A 33 7.06 2.72 1.46
C LYS A 33 5.91 2.05 2.20
N VAL A 34 4.70 2.55 1.99
CA VAL A 34 3.45 1.93 2.41
C VAL A 34 2.64 1.60 1.17
N VAL A 35 2.22 0.35 1.02
CA VAL A 35 1.37 -0.08 -0.09
C VAL A 35 -0.01 -0.37 0.46
N ILE A 36 -1.01 0.34 -0.04
CA ILE A 36 -2.42 0.07 0.27
C ILE A 36 -3.00 -0.70 -0.91
N ASN A 37 -3.55 -1.88 -0.63
CA ASN A 37 -4.13 -2.76 -1.63
C ASN A 37 -5.55 -3.13 -1.20
N VAL A 38 -6.49 -2.98 -2.13
CA VAL A 38 -7.89 -3.34 -1.93
C VAL A 38 -8.27 -4.34 -3.01
N SER A 39 -8.69 -5.52 -2.56
CA SER A 39 -9.18 -6.60 -3.43
C SER A 39 -10.69 -6.47 -3.55
N LEU A 40 -11.21 -6.44 -4.77
CA LEU A 40 -12.63 -6.28 -5.05
C LEU A 40 -13.12 -7.59 -5.67
N GLY A 41 -13.59 -8.52 -4.83
CA GLY A 41 -14.09 -9.83 -5.29
C GLY A 41 -15.25 -9.73 -6.28
N GLU A 42 -16.02 -8.64 -6.21
CA GLU A 42 -17.15 -8.35 -7.10
C GLU A 42 -16.78 -7.46 -8.30
N ALA A 43 -15.51 -7.07 -8.46
CA ALA A 43 -15.07 -6.19 -9.55
C ALA A 43 -15.36 -6.75 -10.95
N LEU A 44 -15.42 -8.07 -11.06
CA LEU A 44 -15.77 -8.79 -12.30
C LEU A 44 -17.19 -8.47 -12.75
N SER A 45 -18.12 -8.36 -11.80
CA SER A 45 -19.56 -8.17 -12.07
C SER A 45 -19.94 -6.70 -12.12
N ASN A 46 -19.24 -5.83 -11.38
CA ASN A 46 -19.62 -4.43 -11.22
C ASN A 46 -18.45 -3.47 -11.45
N LYS A 47 -18.32 -2.97 -12.70
CA LYS A 47 -17.30 -1.98 -13.06
C LYS A 47 -17.43 -0.66 -12.30
N LYS A 48 -18.65 -0.25 -11.91
CA LYS A 48 -18.87 1.00 -11.14
C LYS A 48 -18.25 0.92 -9.74
N ALA A 49 -18.29 -0.26 -9.11
CA ALA A 49 -17.69 -0.45 -7.79
C ALA A 49 -16.18 -0.19 -7.79
N VAL A 50 -15.49 -0.57 -8.88
CA VAL A 50 -14.06 -0.29 -9.07
C VAL A 50 -13.80 1.20 -9.13
N GLU A 51 -14.59 1.95 -9.89
CA GLU A 51 -14.46 3.41 -10.00
C GLU A 51 -14.73 4.10 -8.65
N THR A 52 -15.77 3.67 -7.91
CA THR A 52 -16.07 4.21 -6.58
C THR A 52 -14.90 4.02 -5.63
N VAL A 53 -14.33 2.81 -5.59
CA VAL A 53 -13.20 2.51 -4.69
C VAL A 53 -11.93 3.23 -5.13
N MET A 54 -11.69 3.37 -6.43
CA MET A 54 -10.60 4.21 -6.93
C MET A 54 -10.72 5.65 -6.45
N ASN A 55 -11.93 6.23 -6.51
CA ASN A 55 -12.17 7.59 -6.03
C ASN A 55 -12.00 7.72 -4.52
N GLN A 56 -12.50 6.76 -3.74
CA GLN A 56 -12.36 6.75 -2.29
C GLN A 56 -10.88 6.65 -1.85
N ILE A 57 -10.12 5.71 -2.42
CA ILE A 57 -8.70 5.59 -2.11
C ILE A 57 -7.95 6.85 -2.57
N SER A 58 -8.33 7.44 -3.71
CA SER A 58 -7.73 8.69 -4.17
C SER A 58 -7.99 9.84 -3.19
N LEU A 59 -9.17 9.92 -2.59
CA LEU A 59 -9.50 10.92 -1.57
C LEU A 59 -8.75 10.69 -0.26
N ILE A 60 -8.63 9.43 0.19
CA ILE A 60 -7.92 9.07 1.44
C ILE A 60 -6.41 9.31 1.30
N THR A 61 -5.83 8.88 0.20
CA THR A 61 -4.37 8.84 0.02
C THR A 61 -3.81 10.05 -0.71
N GLY A 62 -4.68 10.89 -1.29
CA GLY A 62 -4.28 12.02 -2.13
C GLY A 62 -3.58 11.62 -3.44
N GLN A 63 -3.52 10.33 -3.76
CA GLN A 63 -2.83 9.81 -4.93
C GLN A 63 -3.76 8.93 -5.76
N LYS A 64 -3.74 9.12 -7.08
CA LYS A 64 -4.52 8.30 -8.01
C LYS A 64 -4.05 6.82 -7.94
N PRO A 65 -4.94 5.89 -7.55
CA PRO A 65 -4.58 4.48 -7.44
C PRO A 65 -4.45 3.80 -8.81
N VAL A 66 -3.80 2.63 -8.83
CA VAL A 66 -3.61 1.78 -10.01
C VAL A 66 -4.48 0.53 -9.91
N ALA A 67 -5.28 0.25 -10.94
CA ALA A 67 -6.06 -0.97 -11.05
C ALA A 67 -5.14 -2.20 -11.20
N THR A 68 -5.34 -3.23 -10.38
CA THR A 68 -4.59 -4.48 -10.42
C THR A 68 -5.30 -5.49 -11.30
N ARG A 69 -4.53 -6.16 -12.18
CA ARG A 69 -5.04 -7.15 -13.12
C ARG A 69 -4.61 -8.56 -12.75
N ALA A 70 -5.48 -9.52 -13.06
CA ALA A 70 -5.23 -10.94 -12.94
C ALA A 70 -4.01 -11.38 -13.78
N ARG A 71 -3.04 -12.07 -13.17
CA ARG A 71 -1.87 -12.60 -13.87
C ARG A 71 -2.12 -13.95 -14.53
N LYS A 72 -3.01 -14.77 -13.95
CA LYS A 72 -3.33 -16.13 -14.35
C LYS A 72 -4.85 -16.32 -14.32
N ASP A 73 -5.32 -17.26 -15.12
CA ASP A 73 -6.69 -17.74 -15.06
C ASP A 73 -6.85 -18.68 -13.86
N ILE A 74 -7.90 -18.49 -13.06
CA ILE A 74 -8.20 -19.35 -11.90
C ILE A 74 -9.69 -19.67 -11.90
N SER A 75 -10.03 -20.90 -12.30
CA SER A 75 -11.40 -21.37 -12.49
C SER A 75 -12.25 -21.29 -11.21
N THR A 76 -11.64 -21.56 -10.04
CA THR A 76 -12.32 -21.50 -8.73
C THR A 76 -12.90 -20.12 -8.42
N PHE A 77 -12.22 -19.06 -8.87
CA PHE A 77 -12.64 -17.68 -8.67
C PHE A 77 -13.33 -17.09 -9.90
N LYS A 78 -13.62 -17.92 -10.92
CA LYS A 78 -14.17 -17.50 -12.22
C LYS A 78 -13.39 -16.34 -12.85
N LEU A 79 -12.08 -16.35 -12.65
CA LEU A 79 -11.19 -15.22 -12.94
C LEU A 79 -10.38 -15.50 -14.19
N ARG A 80 -10.36 -14.57 -15.15
CA ARG A 80 -9.58 -14.63 -16.38
C ARG A 80 -8.39 -13.68 -16.33
N LYS A 81 -7.31 -14.06 -17.01
CA LYS A 81 -6.10 -13.25 -17.15
C LYS A 81 -6.42 -11.89 -17.78
N GLY A 82 -5.92 -10.82 -17.18
CA GLY A 82 -6.15 -9.44 -17.63
C GLY A 82 -7.36 -8.74 -17.04
N GLU A 83 -8.27 -9.46 -16.37
CA GLU A 83 -9.42 -8.88 -15.67
C GLU A 83 -8.96 -8.06 -14.46
N ILE A 84 -9.71 -7.01 -14.14
CA ILE A 84 -9.43 -6.14 -13.00
C ILE A 84 -9.94 -6.83 -11.73
N VAL A 85 -9.05 -7.00 -10.76
CA VAL A 85 -9.32 -7.72 -9.50
C VAL A 85 -9.32 -6.77 -8.30
N GLY A 86 -8.72 -5.60 -8.43
CA GLY A 86 -8.60 -4.68 -7.33
C GLY A 86 -7.89 -3.39 -7.70
N VAL A 87 -7.49 -2.67 -6.66
CA VAL A 87 -6.87 -1.35 -6.76
C VAL A 87 -5.74 -1.29 -5.74
N LYS A 88 -4.60 -0.73 -6.13
CA LYS A 88 -3.49 -0.48 -5.21
C LYS A 88 -2.91 0.92 -5.36
N VAL A 89 -2.33 1.43 -4.29
CA VAL A 89 -1.53 2.67 -4.30
C VAL A 89 -0.26 2.45 -3.48
N THR A 90 0.83 3.10 -3.85
CA THR A 90 2.13 2.99 -3.17
C THR A 90 2.58 4.38 -2.76
N LEU A 91 2.53 4.63 -1.45
CA LEU A 91 3.00 5.84 -0.79
C LEU A 91 4.49 5.67 -0.47
N ARG A 92 5.31 6.69 -0.75
CA ARG A 92 6.75 6.70 -0.50
C ARG A 92 7.15 8.03 0.12
#